data_AF-A0A7S4BM22-F1
#
_entry.id   AF-A0A7S4BM22-F1
#
_cell.length_a   1.000
_cell.length_b   1.000
_cell.length_c   1.000
_cell.angle_alpha   90.00
_cell.angle_beta   90.00
_cell.angle_gamma   90.00
#
_symmetry.space_group_name_H-M   'P 1'
#
loop_
_entity.id
_entity.type
_entity.pdbx_description
1 polymer ?
#
loop_
_entity_poly.entity_id
_entity_poly.type
_entity_poly.pdbx_seq_one_letter_code
_entity_poly.pdbx_strand_id
1 'polypeptide(L)'
;REPDRHADLPNWNFNVSHEGHFVALASEPVLLCGVDVAAPGQVRSKNRTLQEQFDTMSSYFTVSEWSAIRSHGPDETAMECCFRKHWSLKEAFTKARGDGIAFELHRCEFSLHNAAHAPPSPSLTTDATAIESASLKVEGVSKKHWRFDVQSLPDNHWISVSRGPPTEAIDALGGFRRTFAREMLMPDEIEIQLARPEVRFEFKQIIDLLPRDRREAYLAAAS
;
A
#
# COMPACT_ATOMS: atom_id res chain seq x y z
N ARG A 1 20.84 -4.52 -28.34
CA ARG A 1 21.38 -4.96 -27.03
C ARG A 1 20.40 -4.46 -26.01
N GLU A 2 19.68 -5.37 -25.32
CA GLU A 2 18.92 -4.97 -24.13
C GLU A 2 19.91 -4.27 -23.17
N PRO A 3 19.55 -3.13 -22.57
CA PRO A 3 20.42 -2.50 -21.58
C PRO A 3 20.70 -3.51 -20.47
N ASP A 4 21.94 -3.51 -19.98
CA ASP A 4 22.40 -4.34 -18.87
C ASP A 4 21.35 -4.34 -17.76
N ARG A 5 20.68 -5.47 -17.53
CA ARG A 5 19.80 -5.60 -16.37
C ARG A 5 20.71 -5.46 -15.17
N HIS A 6 20.52 -4.39 -14.39
CA HIS A 6 21.27 -4.17 -13.16
C HIS A 6 21.17 -5.44 -12.30
N ALA A 7 22.30 -6.08 -12.02
CA ALA A 7 22.34 -7.34 -11.28
C ALA A 7 21.63 -7.25 -9.91
N ASP A 8 21.58 -6.04 -9.35
CA ASP A 8 20.96 -5.73 -8.06
C ASP A 8 19.42 -5.54 -8.13
N LEU A 9 18.84 -5.48 -9.33
CA LEU A 9 17.41 -5.23 -9.56
C LEU A 9 16.76 -6.33 -10.42
N PRO A 10 16.91 -7.62 -10.06
CA PRO A 10 16.57 -8.73 -10.94
C PRO A 10 15.08 -8.79 -11.30
N ASN A 11 14.19 -8.26 -10.45
CA ASN A 11 12.75 -8.25 -10.66
C ASN A 11 12.18 -6.85 -10.47
N TRP A 12 12.92 -5.81 -10.87
CA TRP A 12 12.48 -4.44 -10.67
C TRP A 12 11.04 -4.24 -11.13
N ASN A 13 10.19 -3.78 -10.22
CA ASN A 13 8.80 -3.43 -10.50
C ASN A 13 8.39 -2.24 -9.64
N PHE A 14 7.29 -1.62 -10.03
CA PHE A 14 6.70 -0.50 -9.32
C PHE A 14 5.18 -0.57 -9.37
N ASN A 15 4.55 0.07 -8.40
CA ASN A 15 3.11 0.22 -8.34
C ASN A 15 2.76 1.67 -7.99
N VAL A 16 1.60 2.12 -8.44
CA VAL A 16 1.10 3.48 -8.21
C VAL A 16 -0.31 3.44 -7.66
N SER A 17 -0.63 4.41 -6.81
CA SER A 17 -2.00 4.67 -6.37
C SER A 17 -2.23 6.18 -6.29
N HIS A 18 -3.48 6.60 -6.36
CA HIS A 18 -3.83 7.99 -6.14
C HIS A 18 -5.17 8.08 -5.42
N GLU A 19 -5.24 8.94 -4.41
CA GLU A 19 -6.51 9.30 -3.79
C GLU A 19 -6.38 10.62 -3.03
N GLY A 20 -7.43 11.44 -3.09
CA GLY A 20 -7.45 12.75 -2.46
C GLY A 20 -6.32 13.64 -2.98
N HIS A 21 -5.42 14.07 -2.09
CA HIS A 21 -4.34 15.01 -2.41
C HIS A 21 -3.04 14.33 -2.86
N PHE A 22 -2.99 13.00 -2.88
CA PHE A 22 -1.73 12.27 -3.08
C PHE A 22 -1.77 11.34 -4.29
N VAL A 23 -0.65 11.30 -4.99
CA VAL A 23 -0.24 10.21 -5.88
C VAL A 23 0.95 9.53 -5.22
N ALA A 24 0.84 8.23 -4.97
CA ALA A 24 1.89 7.41 -4.40
C ALA A 24 2.55 6.53 -5.45
N LEU A 25 3.85 6.29 -5.26
CA LEU A 25 4.64 5.34 -6.02
C LEU A 25 5.47 4.51 -5.04
N ALA A 26 5.42 3.19 -5.19
CA ALA A 26 6.33 2.26 -4.52
C ALA A 26 7.07 1.46 -5.58
N SER A 27 8.30 1.04 -5.28
CA SER A 27 9.11 0.21 -6.18
C SER A 27 9.88 -0.84 -5.40
N GLU A 28 10.04 -2.02 -5.98
CA GLU A 28 10.80 -3.13 -5.41
C GLU A 28 11.82 -3.70 -6.40
N PRO A 29 13.05 -3.98 -5.97
CA PRO A 29 14.07 -4.59 -6.82
C PRO A 29 13.92 -6.11 -7.03
N VAL A 30 13.31 -6.81 -6.07
CA VAL A 30 13.32 -8.29 -5.99
C VAL A 30 11.94 -8.89 -5.76
N LEU A 31 11.18 -8.35 -4.80
CA LEU A 31 9.83 -8.83 -4.48
C LEU A 31 8.79 -8.12 -5.35
N LEU A 32 7.55 -8.60 -5.36
CA LEU A 32 6.41 -7.80 -5.83
C LEU A 32 6.17 -6.64 -4.88
N CYS A 33 5.73 -5.51 -5.40
CA CYS A 33 5.19 -4.42 -4.59
C CYS A 33 3.80 -3.99 -5.07
N GLY A 34 2.97 -3.60 -4.11
CA GLY A 34 1.72 -2.90 -4.35
C GLY A 34 1.56 -1.78 -3.35
N VAL A 35 0.97 -0.67 -3.79
CA VAL A 35 0.72 0.49 -2.95
C VAL A 35 -0.72 0.93 -3.10
N ASP A 36 -1.31 1.35 -1.99
CA ASP A 36 -2.62 1.98 -2.00
C ASP A 36 -2.66 3.18 -1.05
N VAL A 37 -3.41 4.22 -1.43
CA VAL A 37 -3.61 5.42 -0.62
C VAL A 37 -5.11 5.54 -0.39
N ALA A 38 -5.51 5.70 0.87
CA ALA A 38 -6.90 5.88 1.27
C ALA A 38 -7.10 7.28 1.85
N ALA A 39 -7.89 8.09 1.15
CA ALA A 39 -8.28 9.42 1.60
C ALA A 39 -9.43 9.38 2.61
N PRO A 40 -9.57 10.39 3.49
CA PRO A 40 -10.72 10.45 4.40
C PRO A 40 -12.05 10.53 3.64
N GLY A 41 -13.08 9.88 4.16
CA GLY A 41 -14.40 9.70 3.54
C GLY A 41 -15.12 11.02 3.24
N GLN A 42 -14.77 12.09 3.96
CA GLN A 42 -15.21 13.47 3.69
C GLN A 42 -14.83 13.95 2.27
N VAL A 43 -13.76 13.40 1.68
CA VAL A 43 -13.34 13.66 0.29
C VAL A 43 -14.24 12.92 -0.71
N ARG A 44 -14.80 11.76 -0.32
CA ARG A 44 -15.59 10.89 -1.22
C ARG A 44 -17.07 11.24 -1.27
N SER A 45 -17.70 11.66 -0.17
CA SER A 45 -19.13 12.00 -0.16
C SER A 45 -19.53 12.79 1.08
N LYS A 46 -19.97 14.05 0.90
CA LYS A 46 -20.44 14.91 2.01
C LYS A 46 -21.79 14.48 2.59
N ASN A 47 -22.50 13.54 1.94
CA ASN A 47 -23.91 13.23 2.24
C ASN A 47 -24.17 11.80 2.70
N ARG A 48 -23.12 11.00 3.01
CA ARG A 48 -23.28 9.64 3.52
C ARG A 48 -22.75 9.50 4.94
N THR A 49 -23.52 8.85 5.79
CA THR A 49 -23.12 8.45 7.13
C THR A 49 -22.06 7.35 7.07
N LEU A 50 -21.28 7.19 8.14
CA LEU A 50 -20.30 6.11 8.24
C LEU A 50 -20.96 4.73 8.13
N GLN A 51 -22.15 4.57 8.71
CA GLN A 51 -22.89 3.31 8.65
C GLN A 51 -23.32 2.95 7.22
N GLU A 52 -23.81 3.91 6.43
CA GLU A 52 -24.16 3.67 5.02
C GLU A 52 -22.94 3.26 4.18
N GLN A 53 -21.76 3.81 4.49
CA GLN A 53 -20.50 3.39 3.88
C GLN A 53 -20.16 1.95 4.26
N PHE A 54 -20.28 1.61 5.55
CA PHE A 54 -20.01 0.24 6.03
C PHE A 54 -20.97 -0.78 5.43
N ASP A 55 -22.25 -0.46 5.30
CA ASP A 55 -23.25 -1.37 4.71
C ASP A 55 -22.95 -1.65 3.24
N THR A 56 -22.58 -0.62 2.47
CA THR A 56 -22.18 -0.75 1.06
C THR A 56 -20.95 -1.64 0.88
N MET A 57 -20.04 -1.60 1.84
CA MET A 57 -18.75 -2.29 1.77
C MET A 57 -18.74 -3.62 2.53
N SER A 58 -19.86 -3.99 3.16
CA SER A 58 -19.99 -5.13 4.07
C SER A 58 -19.45 -6.43 3.49
N SER A 59 -19.70 -6.68 2.21
CA SER A 59 -19.29 -7.90 1.50
C SER A 59 -17.79 -8.00 1.19
N TYR A 60 -16.99 -6.93 1.32
CA TYR A 60 -15.56 -6.95 1.02
C TYR A 60 -14.67 -7.27 2.23
N PHE A 61 -15.24 -7.27 3.43
CA PHE A 61 -14.54 -7.45 4.69
C PHE A 61 -15.06 -8.68 5.42
N THR A 62 -14.16 -9.33 6.14
CA THR A 62 -14.49 -10.48 6.97
C THR A 62 -15.15 -10.07 8.28
N VAL A 63 -15.74 -11.03 8.97
CA VAL A 63 -16.33 -10.80 10.31
C VAL A 63 -15.28 -10.29 11.29
N SER A 64 -14.06 -10.84 11.25
CA SER A 64 -12.95 -10.43 12.12
C SER A 64 -12.55 -8.97 11.88
N GLU A 65 -12.47 -8.55 10.60
CA GLU A 65 -12.15 -7.16 10.24
C GLU A 65 -13.26 -6.20 10.67
N TRP A 66 -14.53 -6.57 10.44
CA TRP A 66 -15.66 -5.77 10.94
C TRP A 66 -15.68 -5.68 12.46
N SER A 67 -15.31 -6.75 13.16
CA SER A 67 -15.17 -6.74 14.62
C SER A 67 -14.07 -5.78 15.06
N ALA A 68 -12.92 -5.78 14.39
CA ALA A 68 -11.81 -4.86 14.68
C ALA A 68 -12.22 -3.40 14.44
N ILE A 69 -12.86 -3.11 13.29
CA ILE A 69 -13.35 -1.78 12.94
C ILE A 69 -14.36 -1.28 13.99
N ARG A 70 -15.39 -2.08 14.30
CA ARG A 70 -16.45 -1.69 15.23
C ARG A 70 -16.01 -1.63 16.70
N SER A 71 -14.87 -2.24 17.05
CA SER A 71 -14.33 -2.18 18.41
C SER A 71 -13.93 -0.76 18.86
N HIS A 72 -13.76 0.16 17.90
CA HIS A 72 -13.51 1.57 18.17
C HIS A 72 -14.77 2.38 18.49
N GLY A 73 -15.97 1.80 18.38
CA GLY A 73 -17.22 2.49 18.71
C GLY A 73 -17.23 2.96 20.18
N PRO A 74 -17.79 4.14 20.49
CA PRO A 74 -18.57 5.03 19.60
C PRO A 74 -17.74 6.04 18.79
N ASP A 75 -16.41 5.96 18.78
CA ASP A 75 -15.55 6.89 18.04
C ASP A 75 -15.60 6.61 16.53
N GLU A 76 -16.48 7.34 15.81
CA GLU A 76 -16.63 7.24 14.36
C GLU A 76 -15.35 7.55 13.59
N THR A 77 -14.50 8.46 14.10
CA THR A 77 -13.24 8.81 13.43
C THR A 77 -12.26 7.64 13.52
N ALA A 78 -12.15 7.00 14.69
CA ALA A 78 -11.31 5.82 14.86
C ALA A 78 -11.85 4.61 14.07
N MET A 79 -13.16 4.41 14.03
CA MET A 79 -13.79 3.38 13.20
C MET A 79 -13.49 3.60 11.70
N GLU A 80 -13.65 4.83 11.20
CA GLU A 80 -13.34 5.18 9.82
C GLU A 80 -11.84 4.97 9.50
N CYS A 81 -10.94 5.42 10.38
CA CYS A 81 -9.50 5.20 10.22
C CYS A 81 -9.15 3.71 10.12
N CYS A 82 -9.68 2.88 11.01
CA CYS A 82 -9.46 1.44 10.98
C CYS A 82 -10.00 0.81 9.68
N PHE A 83 -11.19 1.20 9.25
CA PHE A 83 -11.78 0.78 7.98
C PHE A 83 -10.89 1.14 6.78
N ARG A 84 -10.39 2.37 6.69
CA ARG A 84 -9.52 2.84 5.60
C ARG A 84 -8.20 2.06 5.54
N LYS A 85 -7.61 1.74 6.70
CA LYS A 85 -6.39 0.91 6.77
C LYS A 85 -6.64 -0.49 6.21
N HIS A 86 -7.72 -1.15 6.64
CA HIS A 86 -8.07 -2.48 6.12
C HIS A 86 -8.39 -2.46 4.61
N TRP A 87 -9.12 -1.44 4.13
CA TRP A 87 -9.37 -1.26 2.71
C TRP A 87 -8.07 -1.13 1.92
N SER A 88 -7.20 -0.23 2.38
CA SER A 88 -5.93 0.07 1.72
C SER A 88 -4.99 -1.14 1.70
N LEU A 89 -4.95 -1.94 2.77
CA LEU A 89 -4.21 -3.20 2.81
C LEU A 89 -4.67 -4.21 1.75
N LYS A 90 -5.99 -4.37 1.60
CA LYS A 90 -6.56 -5.28 0.59
C LYS A 90 -6.24 -4.81 -0.83
N GLU A 91 -6.39 -3.52 -1.11
CA GLU A 91 -6.05 -2.93 -2.40
C GLU A 91 -4.56 -3.03 -2.72
N ALA A 92 -3.69 -2.74 -1.74
CA ALA A 92 -2.25 -2.87 -1.92
C ALA A 92 -1.86 -4.33 -2.23
N PHE A 93 -2.51 -5.31 -1.61
CA PHE A 93 -2.27 -6.73 -1.88
C PHE A 93 -2.70 -7.16 -3.29
N THR A 94 -3.91 -6.81 -3.71
CA THR A 94 -4.43 -7.17 -5.04
C THR A 94 -3.67 -6.45 -6.17
N LYS A 95 -3.26 -5.19 -5.93
CA LYS A 95 -2.40 -4.43 -6.86
C LYS A 95 -1.02 -5.06 -7.03
N ALA A 96 -0.39 -5.55 -5.94
CA ALA A 96 0.91 -6.22 -6.03
C ALA A 96 0.87 -7.49 -6.87
N ARG A 97 -0.20 -8.27 -6.71
CA ARG A 97 -0.43 -9.50 -7.45
C ARG A 97 -0.88 -9.26 -8.88
N GLY A 98 -1.57 -8.15 -9.14
CA GLY A 98 -2.17 -7.89 -10.45
C GLY A 98 -3.51 -8.60 -10.66
N ASP A 99 -4.24 -8.92 -9.58
CA ASP A 99 -5.54 -9.61 -9.71
C ASP A 99 -6.62 -8.75 -10.42
N GLY A 100 -6.46 -7.42 -10.40
CA GLY A 100 -7.47 -6.49 -10.88
C GLY A 100 -8.77 -6.60 -10.08
N ILE A 101 -9.90 -6.36 -10.75
CA ILE A 101 -11.25 -6.44 -10.14
C ILE A 101 -11.74 -7.89 -9.91
N ALA A 102 -11.00 -8.90 -10.39
CA ALA A 102 -11.43 -10.29 -10.34
C ALA A 102 -11.22 -10.92 -8.94
N PHE A 103 -10.42 -10.29 -8.07
CA PHE A 103 -10.18 -10.82 -6.74
C PHE A 103 -11.37 -10.61 -5.81
N GLU A 104 -11.78 -11.70 -5.17
CA GLU A 104 -12.81 -11.67 -4.15
C GLU A 104 -12.22 -11.23 -2.80
N LEU A 105 -12.27 -9.92 -2.52
CA LEU A 105 -11.66 -9.29 -1.34
C LEU A 105 -12.06 -9.91 0.01
N HIS A 106 -13.23 -10.54 0.08
CA HIS A 106 -13.73 -11.23 1.27
C HIS A 106 -12.90 -12.47 1.65
N ARG A 107 -12.09 -13.01 0.73
CA ARG A 107 -11.18 -14.13 0.97
C ARG A 107 -9.94 -13.73 1.77
N CYS A 108 -9.62 -12.43 1.80
CA CYS A 108 -8.49 -11.88 2.56
C CYS A 108 -8.96 -11.41 3.95
N GLU A 109 -8.32 -11.90 5.00
CA GLU A 109 -8.47 -11.41 6.38
C GLU A 109 -7.16 -10.74 6.80
N PHE A 110 -7.18 -9.42 7.00
CA PHE A 110 -6.06 -8.69 7.60
C PHE A 110 -6.20 -8.58 9.12
N SER A 111 -5.06 -8.53 9.80
CA SER A 111 -4.96 -8.15 11.21
C SER A 111 -3.87 -7.10 11.36
N LEU A 112 -4.25 -5.91 11.83
CA LEU A 112 -3.33 -4.80 12.10
C LEU A 112 -2.58 -5.03 13.42
N HIS A 113 -1.28 -4.75 13.41
CA HIS A 113 -0.40 -4.83 14.57
C HIS A 113 0.19 -3.45 14.81
N ASN A 114 0.05 -2.96 16.04
CA ASN A 114 0.66 -1.68 16.43
C ASN A 114 2.18 -1.71 16.19
N ALA A 115 2.69 -0.63 15.64
CA ALA A 115 4.05 -0.49 15.17
C ALA A 115 5.11 -0.87 16.22
N ALA A 116 6.11 -1.66 15.80
CA ALA A 116 7.41 -1.69 16.46
C ALA A 116 8.08 -0.33 16.26
N HIS A 117 8.71 0.21 17.30
CA HIS A 117 9.33 1.54 17.32
C HIS A 117 10.35 1.73 16.18
N ALA A 118 9.95 2.40 15.10
CA ALA A 118 10.90 2.94 14.13
C ALA A 118 11.67 4.11 14.78
N PRO A 119 12.99 4.24 14.59
CA PRO A 119 13.75 5.37 15.13
C PRO A 119 13.25 6.69 14.53
N PRO A 120 13.18 7.78 15.31
CA PRO A 120 12.73 9.08 14.83
C PRO A 120 13.67 9.62 13.74
N SER A 121 13.10 10.08 12.63
CA SER A 121 13.83 10.83 11.61
C SER A 121 13.87 12.32 12.00
N PRO A 122 15.04 12.98 11.97
CA PRO A 122 15.18 14.36 12.45
C PRO A 122 14.61 15.45 11.51
N SER A 123 13.90 15.09 10.43
CA SER A 123 13.43 16.05 9.41
C SER A 123 11.91 16.28 9.37
N LEU A 124 11.12 15.80 10.33
CA LEU A 124 9.67 16.01 10.36
C LEU A 124 9.21 16.55 11.72
N THR A 125 8.49 17.67 11.68
CA THR A 125 7.78 18.27 12.81
C THR A 125 6.75 17.29 13.38
N THR A 126 6.90 16.98 14.67
CA THR A 126 5.88 16.61 15.66
C THR A 126 4.58 15.98 15.11
N ASP A 127 4.63 14.71 14.70
CA ASP A 127 3.49 13.73 14.65
C ASP A 127 3.84 12.47 13.82
N ALA A 128 5.08 11.99 13.88
CA ALA A 128 5.47 10.79 13.15
C ALA A 128 4.90 9.52 13.82
N THR A 129 3.63 9.20 13.58
CA THR A 129 3.00 7.94 14.00
C THR A 129 3.81 6.78 13.45
N ALA A 130 4.16 5.80 14.28
CA ALA A 130 5.05 4.71 13.90
C ALA A 130 4.48 3.87 12.72
N ILE A 131 5.35 3.25 11.91
CA ILE A 131 4.94 2.42 10.77
C ILE A 131 4.27 1.16 11.33
N GLU A 132 2.96 1.04 11.14
CA GLU A 132 2.20 -0.13 11.56
C GLU A 132 2.45 -1.29 10.60
N SER A 133 2.28 -2.52 11.10
CA SER A 133 2.38 -3.70 10.25
C SER A 133 1.07 -4.47 10.25
N ALA A 134 0.85 -5.32 9.25
CA ALA A 134 -0.30 -6.21 9.24
C ALA A 134 0.09 -7.64 8.83
N SER A 135 -0.73 -8.60 9.24
CA SER A 135 -0.65 -9.98 8.75
C SER A 135 -1.88 -10.31 7.91
N LEU A 136 -1.68 -11.15 6.89
CA LEU A 136 -2.74 -11.62 5.99
C LEU A 136 -3.01 -13.12 6.17
N LYS A 137 -4.28 -13.49 6.17
CA LYS A 137 -4.74 -14.84 5.82
C LYS A 137 -5.57 -14.78 4.55
N VAL A 138 -5.37 -15.75 3.65
CA VAL A 138 -6.26 -15.98 2.51
C VAL A 138 -6.97 -17.31 2.75
N GLU A 139 -8.30 -17.28 2.83
CA GLU A 139 -9.12 -18.46 3.13
C GLU A 139 -8.66 -19.21 4.40
N GLY A 140 -8.32 -18.43 5.43
CA GLY A 140 -7.83 -18.97 6.71
C GLY A 140 -6.35 -19.38 6.71
N VAL A 141 -5.67 -19.42 5.56
CA VAL A 141 -4.25 -19.78 5.44
C VAL A 141 -3.36 -18.55 5.58
N SER A 142 -2.47 -18.57 6.57
CA SER A 142 -1.52 -17.47 6.81
C SER A 142 -0.52 -17.31 5.65
N LYS A 143 -0.39 -16.08 5.16
CA LYS A 143 0.56 -15.70 4.10
C LYS A 143 1.84 -15.13 4.73
N LYS A 144 2.69 -16.01 5.28
CA LYS A 144 3.91 -15.63 6.02
C LYS A 144 5.00 -14.96 5.19
N HIS A 145 5.02 -15.21 3.88
CA HIS A 145 5.96 -14.59 2.94
C HIS A 145 5.44 -13.28 2.34
N TRP A 146 4.45 -12.66 2.98
CA TRP A 146 3.98 -11.33 2.66
C TRP A 146 4.23 -10.39 3.83
N ARG A 147 4.66 -9.17 3.51
CA ARG A 147 4.80 -8.07 4.46
C ARG A 147 3.87 -6.94 4.06
N PHE A 148 3.31 -6.30 5.07
CA PHE A 148 2.40 -5.18 4.92
C PHE A 148 2.77 -4.10 5.90
N ASP A 149 2.99 -2.89 5.40
CA ASP A 149 3.34 -1.72 6.20
C ASP A 149 2.32 -0.62 5.95
N VAL A 150 1.88 0.05 7.01
CA VAL A 150 0.84 1.09 6.98
C VAL A 150 1.40 2.36 7.62
N GLN A 151 1.25 3.49 6.93
CA GLN A 151 1.74 4.79 7.39
C GLN A 151 0.64 5.85 7.31
N SER A 152 0.62 6.79 8.25
CA SER A 152 -0.19 8.00 8.10
C SER A 152 0.51 8.97 7.15
N LEU A 153 -0.28 9.65 6.33
CA LEU A 153 0.13 10.79 5.52
C LEU A 153 -0.60 12.05 6.02
N PRO A 154 -0.16 13.27 5.59
CA PRO A 154 -0.89 14.50 5.90
C PRO A 154 -2.37 14.45 5.47
N ASP A 155 -3.16 15.38 5.99
CA ASP A 155 -4.59 15.49 5.70
C ASP A 155 -5.38 14.20 6.00
N ASN A 156 -4.96 13.44 7.03
CA ASN A 156 -5.64 12.22 7.48
C ASN A 156 -5.72 11.09 6.41
N HIS A 157 -4.74 11.03 5.51
CA HIS A 157 -4.63 9.93 4.55
C HIS A 157 -3.88 8.75 5.16
N TRP A 158 -4.19 7.54 4.70
CA TRP A 158 -3.42 6.34 5.01
C TRP A 158 -2.77 5.82 3.73
N ILE A 159 -1.57 5.25 3.85
CA ILE A 159 -0.90 4.55 2.77
C ILE A 159 -0.50 3.16 3.25
N SER A 160 -0.76 2.16 2.41
CA SER A 160 -0.37 0.77 2.65
C SER A 160 0.58 0.32 1.55
N VAL A 161 1.66 -0.35 1.93
CA VAL A 161 2.59 -1.02 1.01
C VAL A 161 2.54 -2.51 1.29
N SER A 162 2.40 -3.31 0.25
CA SER A 162 2.52 -4.76 0.31
C SER A 162 3.77 -5.22 -0.43
N ARG A 163 4.48 -6.20 0.13
CA ARG A 163 5.65 -6.84 -0.47
C ARG A 163 5.50 -8.35 -0.39
N GLY A 164 5.72 -9.05 -1.51
CA GLY A 164 5.47 -10.49 -1.59
C GLY A 164 6.26 -11.22 -2.67
N PRO A 165 6.16 -12.56 -2.73
CA PRO A 165 6.98 -13.37 -3.63
C PRO A 165 6.61 -13.12 -5.11
N PRO A 166 7.58 -13.04 -6.04
CA PRO A 166 7.32 -12.90 -7.48
C PRO A 166 6.39 -13.97 -8.05
N THR A 167 6.45 -15.19 -7.50
CA THR A 167 5.61 -16.33 -7.92
C THR A 167 4.12 -16.14 -7.65
N GLU A 168 3.73 -15.17 -6.81
CA GLU A 168 2.32 -14.85 -6.54
C GLU A 168 1.74 -13.84 -7.55
N ALA A 169 2.52 -13.40 -8.54
CA ALA A 169 2.04 -12.52 -9.60
C ALA A 169 1.01 -13.24 -10.48
N ILE A 170 -0.15 -12.61 -10.63
CA ILE A 170 -1.23 -12.99 -11.53
C ILE A 170 -1.07 -12.19 -12.82
N ASP A 171 -0.58 -12.87 -13.85
CA ASP A 171 -0.29 -12.28 -15.15
C ASP A 171 -0.66 -13.27 -16.26
N ALA A 172 -1.94 -13.25 -16.65
CA ALA A 172 -2.50 -14.20 -17.61
C ALA A 172 -1.80 -14.17 -18.98
N LEU A 173 -1.25 -13.04 -19.37
CA LEU A 173 -0.54 -12.86 -20.65
C LEU A 173 0.98 -13.09 -20.54
N GLY A 174 1.48 -13.26 -19.31
CA GLY A 174 2.89 -13.48 -18.99
C GLY A 174 3.81 -12.28 -19.32
N GLY A 175 3.24 -11.12 -19.67
CA GLY A 175 4.01 -9.95 -20.08
C GLY A 175 4.84 -9.36 -18.95
N PHE A 176 4.25 -9.29 -17.76
CA PHE A 176 4.88 -8.80 -16.55
C PHE A 176 5.88 -9.82 -16.00
N ARG A 177 5.52 -11.10 -15.85
CA ARG A 177 6.44 -12.12 -15.31
C ARG A 177 7.68 -12.34 -16.19
N ARG A 178 7.58 -12.11 -17.51
CA ARG A 178 8.73 -12.16 -18.44
C ARG A 178 9.79 -11.09 -18.17
N THR A 179 9.48 -10.02 -17.44
CA THR A 179 10.46 -8.99 -17.08
C THR A 179 11.37 -9.45 -15.93
N PHE A 180 10.94 -10.42 -15.13
CA PHE A 180 11.69 -10.95 -14.00
C PHE A 180 12.86 -11.82 -14.45
N ALA A 181 14.05 -11.52 -13.92
CA ALA A 181 15.23 -12.37 -14.09
C ALA A 181 15.28 -13.50 -13.04
N ARG A 182 14.60 -13.35 -11.90
CA ARG A 182 14.64 -14.30 -10.78
C ARG A 182 13.26 -14.51 -10.14
N GLU A 183 12.39 -15.27 -10.80
CA GLU A 183 11.04 -15.46 -10.27
C GLU A 183 11.00 -16.39 -9.05
N MET A 184 11.75 -17.48 -9.07
CA MET A 184 11.81 -18.43 -7.96
C MET A 184 12.88 -18.00 -6.96
N LEU A 185 12.43 -17.57 -5.79
CA LEU A 185 13.28 -17.23 -4.65
C LEU A 185 13.12 -18.30 -3.57
N MET A 186 14.22 -18.67 -2.91
CA MET A 186 14.15 -19.58 -1.76
C MET A 186 13.48 -18.87 -0.57
N PRO A 187 12.81 -19.59 0.36
CA PRO A 187 12.17 -18.99 1.52
C PRO A 187 13.09 -18.02 2.30
N ASP A 188 14.33 -18.44 2.60
CA ASP A 188 15.31 -17.61 3.30
C ASP A 188 15.65 -16.31 2.54
N GLU A 189 15.69 -16.37 1.20
CA GLU A 189 15.92 -15.18 0.38
C GLU A 189 14.74 -14.20 0.46
N ILE A 190 13.51 -14.73 0.47
CA ILE A 190 12.30 -13.93 0.65
C ILE A 190 12.34 -13.27 2.03
N GLU A 191 12.67 -14.02 3.09
CA GLU A 191 12.77 -13.50 4.46
C GLU A 191 13.82 -12.38 4.56
N ILE A 192 15.00 -12.54 3.95
CA ILE A 192 16.02 -11.49 3.87
C ILE A 192 15.48 -10.23 3.19
N GLN A 193 14.74 -10.38 2.08
CA GLN A 193 14.15 -9.22 1.39
C GLN A 193 13.03 -8.55 2.20
N LEU A 194 12.19 -9.33 2.89
CA LEU A 194 11.12 -8.82 3.75
C LEU A 194 11.65 -8.18 5.03
N ALA A 195 12.84 -8.57 5.50
CA ALA A 195 13.51 -7.98 6.66
C ALA A 195 14.04 -6.57 6.40
N ARG A 196 14.17 -6.16 5.12
CA ARG A 196 14.50 -4.76 4.77
C ARG A 196 13.47 -3.82 5.38
N PRO A 197 13.89 -2.79 6.13
CA PRO A 197 12.97 -1.89 6.80
C PRO A 197 12.17 -1.08 5.77
N GLU A 198 10.89 -0.90 6.05
CA GLU A 198 10.07 0.06 5.31
C GLU A 198 10.51 1.48 5.68
N VAL A 199 10.65 2.33 4.66
CA VAL A 199 11.03 3.73 4.83
C VAL A 199 9.80 4.63 4.71
N ARG A 200 9.90 5.84 5.27
CA ARG A 200 8.84 6.84 5.08
C ARG A 200 8.80 7.31 3.65
N PHE A 201 7.58 7.60 3.18
CA PHE A 201 7.38 8.20 1.88
C PHE A 201 8.04 9.59 1.82
N GLU A 202 8.80 9.81 0.75
CA GLU A 202 9.34 11.12 0.42
C GLU A 202 8.28 11.91 -0.35
N PHE A 203 7.95 13.11 0.13
CA PHE A 203 7.01 13.99 -0.55
C PHE A 203 7.71 14.80 -1.64
N LYS A 204 7.19 14.68 -2.86
CA LYS A 204 7.60 15.48 -4.02
C LYS A 204 6.42 16.32 -4.48
N GLN A 205 6.68 17.57 -4.78
CA GLN A 205 5.73 18.40 -5.53
C GLN A 205 5.89 18.12 -7.03
N ILE A 206 4.86 18.44 -7.82
CA ILE A 206 4.90 18.28 -9.29
C ILE A 206 6.13 18.96 -9.89
N ILE A 207 6.48 20.14 -9.39
CA ILE A 207 7.65 20.90 -9.84
C ILE A 207 8.98 20.15 -9.64
N ASP A 208 9.08 19.29 -8.63
CA ASP A 208 10.29 18.49 -8.37
C ASP A 208 10.50 17.44 -9.45
N LEU A 209 9.42 17.00 -10.09
CA LEU A 209 9.42 16.01 -11.18
C LEU A 209 9.67 16.64 -12.55
N LEU A 210 9.60 17.96 -12.66
CA LEU A 210 9.81 18.66 -13.93
C LEU A 210 11.30 18.82 -14.26
N PRO A 211 11.68 18.66 -15.55
CA PRO A 211 12.96 19.12 -16.06
C PRO A 211 13.23 20.58 -15.66
N ARG A 212 14.48 20.91 -15.33
CA ARG A 212 14.85 22.23 -14.77
C ARG A 212 14.39 23.40 -15.65
N ASP A 213 14.47 23.23 -16.97
CA ASP A 213 14.06 24.19 -18.00
C ASP A 213 12.54 24.42 -18.08
N ARG A 214 11.71 23.55 -17.48
CA ARG A 214 10.24 23.68 -17.48
C ARG A 214 9.66 24.22 -16.17
N ARG A 215 10.50 24.40 -15.15
CA ARG A 215 10.04 24.80 -13.80
C ARG A 215 9.51 26.23 -13.76
N GLU A 216 10.19 27.18 -14.41
CA GLU A 216 9.75 28.58 -14.45
C GLU A 216 8.39 28.73 -15.15
N ALA A 217 8.22 28.06 -16.30
CA ALA A 217 6.95 28.05 -17.03
C ALA A 217 5.80 27.45 -16.20
N TYR A 218 6.07 26.38 -15.44
CA TYR A 218 5.08 25.78 -14.55
C TYR A 218 4.67 26.74 -13.42
N LEU A 219 5.64 27.40 -12.77
CA LEU A 219 5.36 28.38 -11.72
C LEU A 219 4.53 29.56 -12.24
N ALA A 220 4.84 30.06 -13.43
CA ALA A 220 4.11 31.15 -14.07
C ALA A 220 2.67 30.78 -14.49
N ALA A 221 2.41 29.49 -14.75
CA ALA A 221 1.07 29.00 -15.08
C ALA A 221 0.21 28.67 -13.85
N ALA A 222 0.84 28.49 -12.68
CA ALA A 222 0.17 28.16 -11.42
C ALA A 222 -0.20 29.40 -10.59
N SER A 223 0.24 30.59 -11.01
CA SER A 223 -0.10 31.91 -10.44
C SER A 223 -1.31 32.54 -11.14
#